data_AF-A6BKZ7-F1
#
_entry.id   AF-A6BKZ7-F1
#
_cell.length_a   1.000
_cell.length_b   1.000
_cell.length_c   1.000
_cell.angle_alpha   90.00
_cell.angle_beta   90.00
_cell.angle_gamma   90.00
#
_symmetry.space_group_name_H-M   'P 1'
#
loop_
_entity.id
_entity.type
_entity.pdbx_description
1 polymer ?
#
loop_
_entity_poly.entity_id
_entity_poly.type
_entity_poly.pdbx_seq_one_letter_code
_entity_poly.pdbx_strand_id
1 'polypeptide(L)'
;MTDYDAARSKLDKQDGIIVCKRSDGTYHYFHYKDFKQMIDYGELSFVITGDSSADDILTELKQGEYQESNSGESRFRGLQDIDGKIAYINCWNYDGERVVGDYKTVNGETVLQLVNNSKEWNGKLNEAYRMINNSAETIYSDVDNYAVAQNQYQEGNTNITYLYVNLDNKTVITNKKKYQNFDNYKENLKKMKKSGKYVIVRPKLADYESNIEKAGKGDSMAQKWQETVAGYVDASDYIYASVVDTDYPVKDNFYEQDEIFTRYGAGAKVAGILGMAAVAAYLVILVFLTIGAGKVKEDEEVYLMKFDHIKTELAAASVLLLWAVVALVGVKAGAFTWQNASGETIYMENVESYLPGIVVGSVEALYTCAMFLFGYLSLVRRIKAGTVWKNSVLRWLLIFVKEMFQNIRHLWKSIMGFAIFFMIHWLTYVFGSAGSSIWISNRLWAVILLIIDVAAFIWMVQKAKGTGKIKTGIEKIAGGEVDYQIPVNGLLAEHKEIAEKVNSIGEGLEAALAKSMKSERLKTDLITNVSHDIKTPLTSIINYVELLKQEDLKDPKIQRYIEVLEQKSQRLKTLTEDVVEASKVSSGNITLEFMNLNLVEMIQQT
;
A
#
# COMPACT_ATOMS: atom_id res chain seq x y z
N MET A 1 1.89 47.69 -7.60
CA MET A 1 0.44 47.83 -7.37
C MET A 1 -0.07 49.20 -7.85
N THR A 2 0.33 49.65 -9.05
CA THR A 2 0.00 51.01 -9.52
C THR A 2 -0.28 51.15 -11.03
N ASP A 3 -0.12 50.10 -11.85
CA ASP A 3 -0.61 50.10 -13.25
C ASP A 3 -1.86 49.25 -13.46
N TYR A 4 -2.07 48.21 -12.65
CA TYR A 4 -3.22 47.31 -12.78
C TYR A 4 -4.54 48.02 -12.42
N ASP A 5 -4.55 48.80 -11.35
CA ASP A 5 -5.72 49.61 -10.95
C ASP A 5 -5.96 50.81 -11.88
N ALA A 6 -4.91 51.34 -12.50
CA ALA A 6 -5.00 52.40 -13.50
C ALA A 6 -5.55 51.87 -14.85
N ALA A 7 -5.19 50.66 -15.24
CA ALA A 7 -5.75 49.95 -16.39
C ALA A 7 -7.22 49.57 -16.17
N ARG A 8 -7.56 49.07 -14.96
CA ARG A 8 -8.95 48.77 -14.56
C ARG A 8 -9.82 50.03 -14.52
N SER A 9 -9.28 51.15 -14.04
CA SER A 9 -9.90 52.48 -14.09
C SER A 9 -10.11 53.02 -15.52
N LYS A 10 -9.26 52.63 -16.48
CA LYS A 10 -9.44 52.95 -17.92
C LYS A 10 -10.47 52.03 -18.60
N LEU A 11 -10.55 50.76 -18.22
CA LEU A 11 -11.58 49.81 -18.67
C LEU A 11 -12.99 50.25 -18.22
N ASP A 12 -13.12 50.78 -17.00
CA ASP A 12 -14.37 51.37 -16.48
C ASP A 12 -14.86 52.61 -17.26
N LYS A 13 -13.98 53.20 -18.09
CA LYS A 13 -14.32 54.33 -18.99
C LYS A 13 -14.57 53.91 -20.44
N GLN A 14 -14.41 52.63 -20.78
CA GLN A 14 -14.69 52.14 -22.13
C GLN A 14 -16.16 51.85 -22.33
N ASP A 15 -16.62 52.03 -23.57
CA ASP A 15 -17.97 51.68 -23.94
C ASP A 15 -18.21 50.18 -23.76
N GLY A 16 -19.31 49.80 -23.11
CA GLY A 16 -19.67 48.40 -22.90
C GLY A 16 -19.78 47.66 -24.23
N ILE A 17 -19.62 46.33 -24.23
CA ILE A 17 -19.95 45.51 -25.40
C ILE A 17 -21.20 44.73 -25.05
N ILE A 18 -22.22 44.83 -25.90
CA ILE A 18 -23.46 44.06 -25.79
C ILE A 18 -23.39 42.92 -26.81
N VAL A 19 -23.57 41.69 -26.34
CA VAL A 19 -23.66 40.50 -27.19
C VAL A 19 -25.13 40.17 -27.37
N CYS A 20 -25.57 40.05 -28.61
CA CYS A 20 -26.92 39.65 -28.97
C CYS A 20 -26.90 38.38 -29.80
N LYS A 21 -27.73 37.40 -29.43
CA LYS A 21 -27.89 36.14 -30.16
C LYS A 21 -29.05 36.25 -31.15
N ARG A 22 -28.82 35.85 -32.40
CA ARG A 22 -29.82 35.75 -33.46
C ARG A 22 -30.54 34.40 -33.42
N SER A 23 -31.69 34.33 -34.08
CA SER A 23 -32.51 33.11 -34.16
C SER A 23 -31.83 31.94 -34.89
N ASP A 24 -30.87 32.22 -35.78
CA ASP A 24 -30.05 31.22 -36.46
C ASP A 24 -28.87 30.69 -35.62
N GLY A 25 -28.75 31.15 -34.36
CA GLY A 25 -27.69 30.76 -33.44
C GLY A 25 -26.40 31.56 -33.56
N THR A 26 -26.31 32.50 -34.50
CA THR A 26 -25.16 33.41 -34.61
C THR A 26 -25.23 34.55 -33.59
N TYR A 27 -24.10 35.17 -33.33
CA TYR A 27 -23.95 36.26 -32.37
C TYR A 27 -23.68 37.57 -33.09
N HIS A 28 -24.08 38.69 -32.50
CA HIS A 28 -23.74 40.02 -32.96
C HIS A 28 -23.28 40.85 -31.78
N TYR A 29 -22.16 41.52 -31.92
CA TYR A 29 -21.49 42.28 -30.88
C TYR A 29 -21.60 43.77 -31.20
N PHE A 30 -22.16 44.53 -30.26
CA PHE A 30 -22.33 45.98 -30.40
C PHE A 30 -21.51 46.71 -29.36
N HIS A 31 -20.98 47.88 -29.72
CA HIS A 31 -20.64 48.88 -28.71
C HIS A 31 -21.93 49.39 -28.06
N TYR A 32 -21.94 49.56 -26.74
CA TYR A 32 -23.14 49.90 -25.98
C TYR A 32 -23.74 51.25 -26.42
N LYS A 33 -22.92 52.25 -26.77
CA LYS A 33 -23.42 53.52 -27.32
C LYS A 33 -24.16 53.32 -28.65
N ASP A 34 -23.58 52.54 -29.56
CA ASP A 34 -24.21 52.25 -30.86
C ASP A 34 -25.51 51.47 -30.66
N PHE A 35 -25.48 50.48 -29.77
CA PHE A 35 -26.67 49.70 -29.41
C PHE A 35 -27.78 50.59 -28.81
N LYS A 36 -27.45 51.46 -27.85
CA LYS A 36 -28.40 52.42 -27.26
C LYS A 36 -28.95 53.36 -28.33
N GLN A 37 -28.10 53.86 -29.22
CA GLN A 37 -28.48 54.75 -30.30
C GLN A 37 -29.50 54.09 -31.24
N MET A 38 -29.33 52.80 -31.57
CA MET A 38 -30.31 52.03 -32.36
C MET A 38 -31.65 51.89 -31.65
N ILE A 39 -31.66 51.76 -30.31
CA ILE A 39 -32.90 51.74 -29.52
C ILE A 39 -33.56 53.12 -29.50
N ASP A 40 -32.79 54.18 -29.26
CA ASP A 40 -33.28 55.57 -29.20
C ASP A 40 -33.90 56.02 -30.54
N TYR A 41 -33.34 55.58 -31.67
CA TYR A 41 -33.87 55.87 -33.02
C TYR A 41 -34.99 54.92 -33.49
N GLY A 42 -35.32 53.89 -32.70
CA GLY A 42 -36.35 52.92 -33.05
C GLY A 42 -35.96 51.94 -34.15
N GLU A 43 -34.67 51.81 -34.48
CA GLU A 43 -34.16 50.78 -35.39
C GLU A 43 -34.26 49.38 -34.77
N LEU A 44 -34.11 49.33 -33.44
CA LEU A 44 -34.38 48.16 -32.61
C LEU A 44 -35.33 48.56 -31.49
N SER A 45 -36.25 47.68 -31.12
CA SER A 45 -37.10 47.88 -29.95
C SER A 45 -37.23 46.62 -29.10
N PHE A 46 -37.23 46.79 -27.78
CA PHE A 46 -37.38 45.68 -26.84
C PHE A 46 -38.81 45.16 -26.84
N VAL A 47 -38.97 43.84 -26.99
CA VAL A 47 -40.26 43.17 -26.76
C VAL A 47 -40.30 42.79 -25.28
N ILE A 48 -40.94 43.63 -24.47
CA ILE A 48 -40.98 43.51 -23.01
C ILE A 48 -42.34 42.96 -22.57
N THR A 49 -42.34 42.10 -21.55
CA THR A 49 -43.56 41.65 -20.87
C THR A 49 -43.56 42.11 -19.41
N GLY A 50 -44.63 42.77 -18.98
CA GLY A 50 -44.76 43.36 -17.63
C GLY A 50 -44.55 44.88 -17.63
N ASP A 51 -44.33 45.47 -16.44
CA ASP A 51 -44.26 46.93 -16.23
C ASP A 51 -42.86 47.54 -16.43
N SER A 52 -41.90 46.81 -17.01
CA SER A 52 -40.54 47.31 -17.24
C SER A 52 -40.43 48.19 -18.49
N SER A 53 -39.64 49.26 -18.42
CA SER A 53 -39.35 50.12 -19.57
C SER A 53 -38.10 49.69 -20.34
N ALA A 54 -37.94 50.18 -21.57
CA ALA A 54 -36.72 49.97 -22.35
C ALA A 54 -35.48 50.57 -21.67
N ASP A 55 -35.65 51.69 -20.95
CA ASP A 55 -34.57 52.35 -20.20
C ASP A 55 -34.10 51.52 -18.99
N ASP A 56 -35.03 50.81 -18.34
CA ASP A 56 -34.68 49.89 -17.24
C ASP A 56 -33.81 48.74 -17.75
N ILE A 57 -34.17 48.14 -18.88
CA ILE A 57 -33.40 47.04 -19.50
C ILE A 57 -32.03 47.53 -20.00
N LEU A 58 -31.97 48.72 -20.61
CA LEU A 58 -30.69 49.32 -21.02
C LEU A 58 -29.77 49.57 -19.82
N THR A 59 -30.32 49.99 -18.69
CA THR A 59 -29.57 50.21 -17.44
C THR A 59 -29.05 48.89 -16.87
N GLU A 60 -29.89 47.85 -16.80
CA GLU A 60 -29.50 46.50 -16.36
C GLU A 60 -28.42 45.90 -17.28
N LEU A 61 -28.55 46.03 -18.61
CA LEU A 61 -27.56 45.58 -19.59
C LEU A 61 -26.23 46.33 -19.47
N LYS A 62 -26.27 47.64 -19.19
CA LYS A 62 -25.05 48.43 -18.99
C LYS A 62 -24.28 47.98 -17.75
N GLN A 63 -24.99 47.68 -16.67
CA GLN A 63 -24.42 47.28 -15.38
C GLN A 63 -24.02 45.81 -15.33
N GLY A 64 -24.42 45.00 -16.34
CA GLY A 64 -24.17 43.56 -16.35
C GLY A 64 -25.05 42.78 -15.36
N GLU A 65 -26.12 43.42 -14.87
CA GLU A 65 -27.04 42.86 -13.86
C GLU A 65 -28.22 42.12 -14.50
N TYR A 66 -28.34 42.15 -15.83
CA TYR A 66 -29.39 41.44 -16.54
C TYR A 66 -29.18 39.91 -16.46
N GLN A 67 -30.03 39.22 -15.70
CA GLN A 67 -30.08 37.76 -15.61
C GLN A 67 -31.42 37.23 -16.12
N GLU A 68 -31.37 36.23 -17.00
CA GLU A 68 -32.56 35.53 -17.50
C GLU A 68 -33.17 34.69 -16.36
N SER A 69 -34.46 34.85 -16.09
CA SER A 69 -35.12 34.12 -14.99
C SER A 69 -35.19 32.63 -15.29
N ASN A 70 -34.67 31.79 -14.38
CA ASN A 70 -34.79 30.32 -14.44
C ASN A 70 -36.25 29.81 -14.30
N SER A 71 -37.22 30.68 -13.99
CA SER A 71 -38.63 30.29 -13.73
C SER A 71 -39.54 30.31 -14.97
N GLY A 72 -39.00 30.52 -16.18
CA GLY A 72 -39.77 30.41 -17.43
C GLY A 72 -40.60 31.65 -17.82
N GLU A 73 -40.61 32.70 -16.99
CA GLU A 73 -41.16 34.03 -17.33
C GLU A 73 -40.00 35.02 -17.57
N SER A 74 -39.44 35.02 -18.78
CA SER A 74 -38.46 36.05 -19.15
C SER A 74 -39.19 37.37 -19.43
N ARG A 75 -38.80 38.46 -18.73
CA ARG A 75 -39.29 39.84 -18.96
C ARG A 75 -38.95 40.38 -20.36
N PHE A 76 -37.98 39.76 -21.03
CA PHE A 76 -37.50 40.11 -22.37
C PHE A 76 -37.76 38.94 -23.32
N ARG A 77 -38.53 39.20 -24.38
CA ARG A 77 -38.87 38.20 -25.40
C ARG A 77 -38.00 38.29 -26.65
N GLY A 78 -37.10 39.28 -26.71
CA GLY A 78 -36.23 39.56 -27.85
C GLY A 78 -36.26 41.03 -28.28
N LEU A 79 -35.41 41.39 -29.22
CA LEU A 79 -35.42 42.68 -29.91
C LEU A 79 -36.07 42.53 -31.27
N GLN A 80 -37.02 43.41 -31.58
CA GLN A 80 -37.61 43.51 -32.92
C GLN A 80 -36.95 44.63 -33.73
N ASP A 81 -36.87 44.45 -35.05
CA ASP A 81 -36.47 45.49 -35.99
C ASP A 81 -37.62 46.46 -36.33
N ILE A 82 -37.36 47.43 -37.21
CA ILE A 82 -38.33 48.43 -37.66
C ILE A 82 -39.58 47.83 -38.32
N ASP A 83 -39.48 46.61 -38.85
CA ASP A 83 -40.58 45.88 -39.50
C ASP A 83 -41.36 45.02 -38.49
N GLY A 84 -41.03 45.09 -37.20
CA GLY A 84 -41.68 44.33 -36.12
C GLY A 84 -41.29 42.86 -36.07
N LYS A 85 -40.21 42.45 -36.76
CA LYS A 85 -39.72 41.07 -36.74
C LYS A 85 -38.64 40.92 -35.67
N ILE A 86 -38.67 39.82 -34.91
CA ILE A 86 -37.63 39.52 -33.92
C ILE A 86 -36.27 39.31 -34.62
N ALA A 87 -35.37 40.27 -34.43
CA ALA A 87 -34.01 40.29 -34.97
C ALA A 87 -33.02 39.56 -34.03
N TYR A 88 -33.18 39.72 -32.72
CA TYR A 88 -32.33 39.08 -31.70
C TYR A 88 -33.20 38.42 -30.63
N ILE A 89 -32.87 37.18 -30.25
CA ILE A 89 -33.62 36.39 -29.29
C ILE A 89 -33.12 36.54 -27.85
N ASN A 90 -31.87 36.97 -27.66
CA ASN A 90 -31.29 37.22 -26.34
C ASN A 90 -30.15 38.26 -26.46
N CYS A 91 -29.94 39.10 -25.44
CA CYS A 91 -28.80 40.04 -25.37
C CYS A 91 -28.30 40.15 -23.93
N TRP A 92 -26.98 40.26 -23.75
CA TRP A 92 -26.33 40.43 -22.44
C TRP A 92 -25.06 41.27 -22.55
N ASN A 93 -24.55 41.75 -21.42
CA ASN A 93 -23.26 42.43 -21.34
C ASN A 93 -22.11 41.43 -21.52
N TYR A 94 -21.16 41.73 -22.39
CA TYR A 94 -19.97 40.91 -22.55
C TYR A 94 -19.03 41.02 -21.35
N ASP A 95 -18.91 39.97 -20.56
CA ASP A 95 -18.10 39.88 -19.34
C ASP A 95 -16.73 39.18 -19.54
N GLY A 96 -16.41 38.81 -20.78
CA GLY A 96 -15.15 38.14 -21.12
C GLY A 96 -13.93 39.08 -21.18
N GLU A 97 -12.78 38.51 -21.54
CA GLU A 97 -11.51 39.21 -21.73
C GLU A 97 -11.66 40.31 -22.77
N ARG A 98 -11.08 41.48 -22.46
CA ARG A 98 -11.04 42.65 -23.34
C ARG A 98 -9.63 43.22 -23.34
N VAL A 99 -9.18 43.63 -24.53
CA VAL A 99 -7.91 44.35 -24.67
C VAL A 99 -8.17 45.83 -24.85
N VAL A 100 -7.37 46.67 -24.17
CA VAL A 100 -7.47 48.12 -24.26
C VAL A 100 -6.93 48.60 -25.61
N GLY A 101 -7.81 49.11 -26.49
CA GLY A 101 -7.44 49.76 -27.75
C GLY A 101 -8.31 49.33 -28.95
N ASP A 102 -8.36 50.17 -29.99
CA ASP A 102 -9.05 49.87 -31.26
C ASP A 102 -8.12 49.12 -32.22
N TYR A 103 -7.85 47.85 -31.90
CA TYR A 103 -7.04 46.99 -32.77
C TYR A 103 -7.78 46.69 -34.07
N LYS A 104 -7.06 46.84 -35.18
CA LYS A 104 -7.58 46.57 -36.52
C LYS A 104 -6.83 45.41 -37.16
N THR A 105 -7.55 44.63 -37.96
CA THR A 105 -6.96 43.63 -38.84
C THR A 105 -6.12 44.31 -39.94
N VAL A 106 -5.32 43.53 -40.67
CA VAL A 106 -4.54 44.03 -41.83
C VAL A 106 -5.44 44.70 -42.88
N ASN A 107 -6.71 44.30 -42.96
CA ASN A 107 -7.70 44.87 -43.88
C ASN A 107 -8.46 46.08 -43.29
N GLY A 108 -8.12 46.51 -42.07
CA GLY A 108 -8.69 47.69 -41.42
C GLY A 108 -9.98 47.45 -40.61
N GLU A 109 -10.45 46.21 -40.49
CA GLU A 109 -11.64 45.87 -39.69
C GLU A 109 -11.31 45.87 -38.20
N THR A 110 -12.21 46.37 -37.35
CA THR A 110 -12.07 46.24 -35.88
C THR A 110 -12.30 44.80 -35.43
N VAL A 111 -11.86 44.46 -34.22
CA VAL A 111 -12.09 43.11 -33.65
C VAL A 111 -13.59 42.77 -33.60
N LEU A 112 -14.45 43.74 -33.26
CA LEU A 112 -15.91 43.54 -33.28
C LEU A 112 -16.45 43.31 -34.69
N GLN A 113 -15.96 44.07 -35.68
CA GLN A 113 -16.33 43.86 -37.08
C GLN A 113 -15.89 42.47 -37.56
N LEU A 114 -14.70 42.01 -37.19
CA LEU A 114 -14.20 40.68 -37.53
C LEU A 114 -15.14 39.57 -37.01
N VAL A 115 -15.51 39.60 -35.73
CA VAL A 115 -16.39 38.58 -35.14
C VAL A 115 -17.84 38.68 -35.62
N ASN A 116 -18.28 39.86 -36.08
CA ASN A 116 -19.61 40.05 -36.65
C ASN A 116 -19.70 39.61 -38.11
N ASN A 117 -18.65 39.87 -38.90
CA ASN A 117 -18.66 39.64 -40.35
C ASN A 117 -18.17 38.24 -40.74
N SER A 118 -17.30 37.63 -39.93
CA SER A 118 -16.73 36.32 -40.21
C SER A 118 -17.51 35.19 -39.56
N LYS A 119 -17.91 34.20 -40.37
CA LYS A 119 -18.50 32.94 -39.87
C LYS A 119 -17.53 32.14 -38.98
N GLU A 120 -16.22 32.27 -39.20
CA GLU A 120 -15.20 31.54 -38.44
C GLU A 120 -15.00 32.11 -37.03
N TRP A 121 -15.12 33.43 -36.91
CA TRP A 121 -14.88 34.20 -35.67
C TRP A 121 -16.16 34.53 -34.89
N ASN A 122 -17.33 34.29 -35.48
CA ASN A 122 -18.59 34.51 -34.79
C ASN A 122 -18.69 33.70 -33.49
N GLY A 123 -19.08 34.35 -32.39
CA GLY A 123 -19.11 33.71 -31.07
C GLY A 123 -17.76 33.69 -30.33
N LYS A 124 -16.65 34.08 -30.96
CA LYS A 124 -15.28 33.89 -30.45
C LYS A 124 -14.55 35.18 -30.05
N LEU A 125 -15.28 36.21 -29.62
CA LEU A 125 -14.68 37.48 -29.23
C LEU A 125 -13.62 37.34 -28.11
N ASN A 126 -13.88 36.48 -27.14
CA ASN A 126 -12.93 36.20 -26.05
C ASN A 126 -11.61 35.60 -26.55
N GLU A 127 -11.68 34.69 -27.53
CA GLU A 127 -10.50 34.08 -28.11
C GLU A 127 -9.68 35.09 -28.93
N ALA A 128 -10.35 35.94 -29.71
CA ALA A 128 -9.69 37.00 -30.48
C ALA A 128 -8.95 37.99 -29.55
N TYR A 129 -9.59 38.45 -28.48
CA TYR A 129 -8.94 39.32 -27.50
C TYR A 129 -7.79 38.64 -26.77
N ARG A 130 -7.97 37.39 -26.32
CA ARG A 130 -6.91 36.61 -25.69
C ARG A 130 -5.68 36.46 -26.58
N MET A 131 -5.88 36.18 -27.87
CA MET A 131 -4.78 36.06 -28.84
C MET A 131 -4.01 37.36 -29.01
N ILE A 132 -4.71 38.51 -29.07
CA ILE A 132 -4.07 39.83 -29.12
C ILE A 132 -3.27 40.09 -27.84
N ASN A 133 -3.86 39.83 -26.67
CA ASN A 133 -3.19 40.05 -25.39
C ASN A 133 -1.93 39.18 -25.26
N ASN A 134 -2.04 37.88 -25.53
CA ASN A 134 -0.90 36.96 -25.49
C ASN A 134 0.22 37.38 -26.46
N SER A 135 -0.15 37.85 -27.66
CA SER A 135 0.83 38.34 -28.64
C SER A 135 1.52 39.61 -28.15
N ALA A 136 0.76 40.55 -27.57
CA ALA A 136 1.30 41.78 -27.01
C ALA A 136 2.23 41.51 -25.82
N GLU A 137 1.86 40.60 -24.91
CA GLU A 137 2.68 40.16 -23.77
C GLU A 137 3.96 39.47 -24.25
N THR A 138 3.88 38.61 -25.26
CA THR A 138 5.05 37.94 -25.84
C THR A 138 6.01 38.96 -26.46
N ILE A 139 5.49 39.87 -27.30
CA ILE A 139 6.31 40.92 -27.91
C ILE A 139 6.95 41.82 -26.84
N TYR A 140 6.18 42.22 -25.82
CA TYR A 140 6.69 43.01 -24.72
C TYR A 140 7.83 42.29 -23.99
N SER A 141 7.63 41.01 -23.65
CA SER A 141 8.66 40.20 -22.99
C SER A 141 9.90 40.05 -23.87
N ASP A 142 9.75 39.80 -25.16
CA ASP A 142 10.88 39.68 -26.10
C ASP A 142 11.67 40.99 -26.22
N VAL A 143 10.98 42.14 -26.28
CA VAL A 143 11.61 43.47 -26.33
C VAL A 143 12.32 43.81 -25.02
N ASP A 144 11.70 43.50 -23.88
CA ASP A 144 12.30 43.72 -22.56
C ASP A 144 13.55 42.84 -22.38
N ASN A 145 13.43 41.53 -22.69
CA ASN A 145 14.56 40.60 -22.69
C ASN A 145 15.69 41.06 -23.62
N TYR A 146 15.35 41.55 -24.81
CA TYR A 146 16.33 42.12 -25.74
C TYR A 146 17.03 43.34 -25.14
N ALA A 147 16.30 44.26 -24.50
CA ALA A 147 16.85 45.45 -23.88
C ALA A 147 17.78 45.11 -22.68
N VAL A 148 17.36 44.18 -21.82
CA VAL A 148 18.18 43.69 -20.70
C VAL A 148 19.44 43.00 -21.21
N ALA A 149 19.31 42.08 -22.17
CA ALA A 149 20.45 41.37 -22.76
C ALA A 149 21.40 42.33 -23.48
N GLN A 150 20.88 43.33 -24.20
CA GLN A 150 21.70 44.33 -24.88
C GLN A 150 22.54 45.14 -23.89
N ASN A 151 21.97 45.51 -22.73
CA ASN A 151 22.70 46.22 -21.67
C ASN A 151 23.74 45.32 -20.97
N GLN A 152 23.37 44.07 -20.67
CA GLN A 152 24.24 43.10 -20.02
C GLN A 152 25.45 42.74 -20.89
N TYR A 153 25.23 42.53 -22.19
CA TYR A 153 26.28 42.10 -23.13
C TYR A 153 26.90 43.25 -23.93
N GLN A 154 26.68 44.49 -23.54
CA GLN A 154 27.29 45.66 -24.17
C GLN A 154 28.82 45.66 -24.03
N GLU A 155 29.53 46.21 -25.02
CA GLU A 155 30.99 46.43 -24.92
C GLU A 155 31.34 47.21 -23.66
N GLY A 156 32.18 46.62 -22.80
CA GLY A 156 32.58 47.16 -21.50
C GLY A 156 31.90 46.51 -20.30
N ASN A 157 30.72 45.88 -20.48
CA ASN A 157 29.95 45.26 -19.39
C ASN A 157 30.12 43.73 -19.29
N THR A 158 30.79 43.11 -20.26
CA THR A 158 30.96 41.65 -20.30
C THR A 158 32.30 41.22 -20.90
N ASN A 159 32.75 40.03 -20.52
CA ASN A 159 33.89 39.32 -21.07
C ASN A 159 33.56 38.57 -22.38
N ILE A 160 32.29 38.47 -22.78
CA ILE A 160 31.90 37.83 -24.04
C ILE A 160 31.89 38.81 -25.22
N THR A 161 32.39 38.35 -26.37
CA THR A 161 32.28 39.02 -27.65
C THR A 161 31.58 38.11 -28.63
N TYR A 162 30.44 38.56 -29.17
CA TYR A 162 29.75 37.84 -30.25
C TYR A 162 29.87 38.58 -31.58
N LEU A 163 29.80 37.82 -32.66
CA LEU A 163 29.83 38.31 -34.04
C LEU A 163 28.95 37.41 -34.90
N TYR A 164 27.83 37.96 -35.36
CA TYR A 164 26.97 37.34 -36.36
C TYR A 164 27.19 38.02 -37.70
N VAL A 165 27.52 37.25 -38.73
CA VAL A 165 27.72 37.70 -40.11
C VAL A 165 26.68 37.02 -40.98
N ASN A 166 25.80 37.80 -41.58
CA ASN A 166 24.88 37.33 -42.60
C ASN A 166 25.56 37.53 -43.97
N LEU A 167 25.86 36.44 -44.67
CA LEU A 167 26.57 36.49 -45.95
C LEU A 167 25.63 36.79 -47.12
N ASP A 168 24.34 36.56 -46.96
CA ASP A 168 23.32 36.78 -47.99
C ASP A 168 23.08 38.28 -48.21
N ASN A 169 22.89 39.04 -47.13
CA ASN A 169 22.64 40.49 -47.18
C ASN A 169 23.86 41.35 -46.79
N LYS A 170 25.00 40.72 -46.51
CA LYS A 170 26.26 41.37 -46.13
C LYS A 170 26.18 42.25 -44.88
N THR A 171 25.44 41.82 -43.88
CA THR A 171 25.32 42.55 -42.59
C THR A 171 26.11 41.87 -41.48
N VAL A 172 26.49 42.66 -40.47
CA VAL A 172 27.20 42.19 -39.28
C VAL A 172 26.54 42.73 -38.03
N ILE A 173 26.25 41.84 -37.08
CA ILE A 173 25.74 42.18 -35.75
C ILE A 173 26.77 41.74 -34.71
N THR A 174 27.17 42.64 -33.83
CA THR A 174 28.19 42.38 -32.80
C THR A 174 28.05 43.39 -31.67
N ASN A 175 28.42 42.97 -30.45
CA ASN A 175 28.53 43.90 -29.33
C ASN A 175 29.78 44.79 -29.41
N LYS A 176 30.80 44.47 -30.22
CA LYS A 176 32.01 45.30 -30.35
C LYS A 176 31.97 46.18 -31.58
N LYS A 177 31.97 47.50 -31.38
CA LYS A 177 31.82 48.48 -32.47
C LYS A 177 32.89 48.33 -33.55
N LYS A 178 34.13 48.01 -33.17
CA LYS A 178 35.25 47.78 -34.09
C LYS A 178 35.07 46.59 -35.05
N TYR A 179 34.14 45.67 -34.77
CA TYR A 179 33.90 44.48 -35.59
C TYR A 179 32.66 44.59 -36.50
N GLN A 180 31.96 45.72 -36.49
CA GLN A 180 30.71 45.92 -37.25
C GLN A 180 30.90 46.01 -38.77
N ASN A 181 32.11 46.29 -39.27
CA ASN A 181 32.36 46.38 -40.71
C ASN A 181 32.42 44.98 -41.35
N PHE A 182 31.50 44.72 -42.29
CA PHE A 182 31.44 43.48 -43.07
C PHE A 182 32.74 43.21 -43.81
N ASP A 183 33.35 44.16 -44.50
CA ASP A 183 34.52 43.90 -45.35
C ASP A 183 35.72 43.31 -44.56
N ASN A 184 35.77 43.58 -43.26
CA ASN A 184 36.83 43.13 -42.36
C ASN A 184 36.44 41.91 -41.50
N TYR A 185 35.27 41.29 -41.70
CA TYR A 185 34.77 40.22 -40.82
C TYR A 185 35.75 39.04 -40.71
N LYS A 186 36.45 38.69 -41.80
CA LYS A 186 37.43 37.59 -41.82
C LYS A 186 38.65 37.88 -40.94
N GLU A 187 39.13 39.12 -40.94
CA GLU A 187 40.24 39.53 -40.09
C GLU A 187 39.79 39.63 -38.62
N ASN A 188 38.60 40.17 -38.39
CA ASN A 188 38.00 40.26 -37.06
C ASN A 188 37.82 38.88 -36.43
N LEU A 189 37.34 37.89 -37.19
CA LEU A 189 37.21 36.50 -36.73
C LEU A 189 38.57 35.90 -36.34
N LYS A 190 39.63 36.17 -37.11
CA LYS A 190 41.00 35.74 -36.77
C LYS A 190 41.50 36.38 -35.46
N LYS A 191 41.18 37.66 -35.22
CA LYS A 191 41.52 38.37 -33.97
C LYS A 191 40.75 37.78 -32.79
N MET A 192 39.45 37.54 -32.96
CA MET A 192 38.58 36.92 -31.95
C MET A 192 39.05 35.52 -31.55
N LYS A 193 39.46 34.67 -32.50
CA LYS A 193 40.00 33.33 -32.18
C LYS A 193 41.22 33.35 -31.25
N LYS A 194 41.97 34.45 -31.22
CA LYS A 194 43.17 34.61 -30.40
C LYS A 194 42.90 35.19 -29.01
N SER A 195 41.71 35.73 -28.77
CA SER A 195 41.41 36.50 -27.55
C SER A 195 40.79 35.68 -26.42
N GLY A 196 40.71 34.35 -26.54
CA GLY A 196 40.18 33.51 -25.47
C GLY A 196 39.57 32.20 -25.96
N LYS A 197 38.52 31.76 -25.26
CA LYS A 197 37.77 30.54 -25.57
C LYS A 197 36.63 30.85 -26.52
N TYR A 198 36.52 30.13 -27.62
CA TYR A 198 35.59 30.45 -28.69
C TYR A 198 34.79 29.26 -29.20
N VAL A 199 33.62 29.59 -29.74
CA VAL A 199 32.77 28.74 -30.57
C VAL A 199 32.43 29.50 -31.84
N ILE A 200 32.56 28.85 -32.99
CA ILE A 200 32.17 29.39 -34.30
C ILE A 200 31.28 28.38 -34.99
N VAL A 201 30.07 28.82 -35.27
CA VAL A 201 28.99 28.07 -35.87
C VAL A 201 28.77 28.54 -37.29
N ARG A 202 28.57 27.59 -38.18
CA ARG A 202 28.25 27.77 -39.60
C ARG A 202 27.12 26.80 -39.97
N PRO A 203 26.40 27.00 -41.10
CA PRO A 203 25.29 26.14 -41.51
C PRO A 203 25.64 24.65 -41.52
N LYS A 204 26.84 24.30 -41.99
CA LYS A 204 27.33 22.93 -42.01
C LYS A 204 28.07 22.60 -40.73
N LEU A 205 27.65 21.54 -40.05
CA LEU A 205 28.33 21.03 -38.85
C LEU A 205 29.81 20.67 -39.10
N ALA A 206 30.16 20.29 -40.34
CA ALA A 206 31.53 20.05 -40.74
C ALA A 206 32.44 21.29 -40.60
N ASP A 207 31.88 22.49 -40.62
CA ASP A 207 32.61 23.75 -40.55
C ASP A 207 32.53 24.40 -39.16
N TYR A 208 32.03 23.67 -38.16
CA TYR A 208 32.06 24.09 -36.76
C TYR A 208 33.50 24.12 -36.21
N GLU A 209 33.83 25.18 -35.47
CA GLU A 209 35.16 25.36 -34.87
C GLU A 209 35.04 25.79 -33.40
N SER A 210 35.90 25.23 -32.53
CA SER A 210 35.95 25.59 -31.11
C SER A 210 37.28 25.16 -30.51
N ASN A 211 37.76 25.88 -29.49
CA ASN A 211 38.92 25.52 -28.66
C ASN A 211 38.55 25.18 -27.20
N ILE A 212 37.26 24.97 -26.94
CA ILE A 212 36.71 24.55 -25.66
C ILE A 212 36.79 23.02 -25.56
N GLU A 213 37.31 22.52 -24.44
CA GLU A 213 37.41 21.09 -24.18
C GLU A 213 36.00 20.45 -24.16
N LYS A 214 35.80 19.34 -24.88
CA LYS A 214 34.49 18.67 -25.05
C LYS A 214 33.39 19.56 -25.64
N ALA A 215 33.77 20.51 -26.47
CA ALA A 215 32.86 21.23 -27.35
C ALA A 215 33.52 21.45 -28.71
N GLY A 216 34.30 20.47 -29.18
CA GLY A 216 34.99 20.50 -30.46
C GLY A 216 34.17 19.86 -31.60
N LYS A 217 34.74 19.84 -32.80
CA LYS A 217 34.13 19.18 -33.96
C LYS A 217 33.94 17.68 -33.69
N GLY A 218 32.70 17.20 -33.80
CA GLY A 218 32.32 15.81 -33.52
C GLY A 218 31.83 15.54 -32.09
N ASP A 219 31.85 16.55 -31.22
CA ASP A 219 31.21 16.49 -29.90
C ASP A 219 29.69 16.72 -30.01
N SER A 220 28.90 16.14 -29.09
CA SER A 220 27.45 16.36 -29.06
C SER A 220 27.09 17.83 -28.86
N MET A 221 27.97 18.60 -28.21
CA MET A 221 27.80 20.03 -28.02
C MET A 221 27.84 20.82 -29.34
N ALA A 222 28.61 20.38 -30.33
CA ALA A 222 28.71 21.06 -31.63
C ALA A 222 27.37 21.04 -32.38
N GLN A 223 26.67 19.90 -32.36
CA GLN A 223 25.33 19.77 -32.94
C GLN A 223 24.34 20.68 -32.22
N LYS A 224 24.36 20.70 -30.87
CA LYS A 224 23.47 21.55 -30.08
C LYS A 224 23.66 23.05 -30.39
N TRP A 225 24.90 23.52 -30.51
CA TRP A 225 25.18 24.89 -30.93
C TRP A 225 24.69 25.19 -32.34
N GLN A 226 24.88 24.26 -33.27
CA GLN A 226 24.46 24.44 -34.66
C GLN A 226 22.94 24.52 -34.79
N GLU A 227 22.20 23.61 -34.15
CA GLU A 227 20.74 23.61 -34.11
C GLU A 227 20.19 24.88 -33.44
N THR A 228 20.79 25.28 -32.31
CA THR A 228 20.38 26.50 -31.59
C THR A 228 20.53 27.72 -32.49
N VAL A 229 21.72 27.94 -33.07
CA VAL A 229 21.96 29.12 -33.91
C VAL A 229 21.09 29.07 -35.17
N ALA A 230 20.97 27.91 -35.82
CA ALA A 230 20.14 27.76 -37.02
C ALA A 230 18.66 28.12 -36.77
N GLY A 231 18.15 27.93 -35.55
CA GLY A 231 16.79 28.30 -35.18
C GLY A 231 16.54 29.81 -35.05
N TYR A 232 17.59 30.62 -34.88
CA TYR A 232 17.48 32.07 -34.67
C TYR A 232 17.99 32.93 -35.83
N VAL A 233 18.66 32.33 -36.82
CA VAL A 233 19.26 33.05 -37.94
C VAL A 233 18.37 33.01 -39.18
N ASP A 234 18.09 34.18 -39.74
CA ASP A 234 17.41 34.35 -41.03
C ASP A 234 18.46 34.54 -42.15
N ALA A 235 19.22 33.47 -42.43
CA ALA A 235 20.26 33.44 -43.46
C ALA A 235 20.54 32.01 -43.93
N SER A 236 20.71 31.83 -45.24
CA SER A 236 21.12 30.56 -45.85
C SER A 236 22.61 30.28 -45.68
N ASP A 237 23.44 31.34 -45.67
CA ASP A 237 24.86 31.28 -45.33
C ASP A 237 25.21 32.32 -44.25
N TYR A 238 25.81 31.86 -43.16
CA TYR A 238 26.09 32.68 -41.99
C TYR A 238 27.31 32.23 -41.21
N ILE A 239 27.83 33.14 -40.40
CA ILE A 239 28.86 32.84 -39.40
C ILE A 239 28.42 33.45 -38.08
N TYR A 240 28.26 32.61 -37.06
CA TYR A 240 28.08 33.07 -35.69
C TYR A 240 29.32 32.69 -34.87
N ALA A 241 30.00 33.69 -34.33
CA ALA A 241 31.15 33.50 -33.46
C ALA A 241 30.85 34.06 -32.08
N SER A 242 31.21 33.31 -31.04
CA SER A 242 31.14 33.74 -29.65
C SER A 242 32.48 33.44 -28.98
N VAL A 243 33.05 34.44 -28.31
CA VAL A 243 34.37 34.34 -27.65
C VAL A 243 34.27 34.91 -26.25
N VAL A 244 34.73 34.15 -25.26
CA VAL A 244 34.88 34.59 -23.88
C VAL A 244 36.36 34.92 -23.65
N ASP A 245 36.62 36.14 -23.21
CA ASP A 245 37.93 36.56 -22.71
C ASP A 245 38.19 35.92 -21.35
N THR A 246 39.18 35.04 -21.28
CA THR A 246 39.51 34.26 -20.08
C THR A 246 40.43 35.00 -19.11
N ASP A 247 40.90 36.21 -19.47
CA ASP A 247 41.58 37.09 -18.52
C ASP A 247 40.57 37.84 -17.63
N TYR A 248 39.27 37.70 -17.93
CA TYR A 248 38.14 38.26 -17.18
C TYR A 248 38.32 39.73 -16.77
N PRO A 249 38.57 40.66 -17.71
CA PRO A 249 38.75 42.08 -17.41
C PRO A 249 37.53 42.74 -16.73
N VAL A 250 36.34 42.15 -16.88
CA VAL A 250 35.09 42.59 -16.23
C VAL A 250 34.65 41.54 -15.21
N LYS A 251 34.11 41.96 -14.07
CA LYS A 251 33.49 41.04 -13.09
C LYS A 251 32.04 40.74 -13.47
N ASP A 252 31.87 40.02 -14.57
CA ASP A 252 30.54 39.54 -15.01
C ASP A 252 30.30 38.09 -14.55
N ASN A 253 29.17 37.51 -14.95
CA ASN A 253 28.82 36.13 -14.62
C ASN A 253 29.92 35.13 -15.04
N PHE A 254 30.67 35.36 -16.12
CA PHE A 254 31.74 34.44 -16.51
C PHE A 254 32.91 34.43 -15.51
N TYR A 255 33.25 35.59 -14.93
CA TYR A 255 34.22 35.69 -13.84
C TYR A 255 33.72 34.98 -12.58
N GLU A 256 32.47 35.22 -12.18
CA GLU A 256 31.89 34.60 -10.98
C GLU A 256 31.85 33.08 -11.10
N GLN A 257 31.45 32.55 -12.27
CA GLN A 257 31.46 31.11 -12.50
C GLN A 257 32.88 30.52 -12.49
N ASP A 258 33.89 31.24 -12.99
CA ASP A 258 35.29 30.81 -12.89
C ASP A 258 35.78 30.77 -11.42
N GLU A 259 35.41 31.77 -10.61
CA GLU A 259 35.74 31.81 -9.18
C GLU A 259 35.10 30.63 -8.43
N ILE A 260 33.81 30.35 -8.68
CA ILE A 260 33.09 29.21 -8.11
C ILE A 260 33.75 27.90 -8.56
N PHE A 261 34.00 27.73 -9.85
CA PHE A 261 34.61 26.51 -10.38
C PHE A 261 36.01 26.29 -9.81
N THR A 262 36.81 27.33 -9.69
CA THR A 262 38.17 27.27 -9.13
C THR A 262 38.13 26.92 -7.63
N ARG A 263 37.19 27.51 -6.88
CA ARG A 263 37.04 27.27 -5.44
C ARG A 263 36.55 25.86 -5.11
N TYR A 264 35.56 25.36 -5.85
CA TYR A 264 34.86 24.11 -5.51
C TYR A 264 35.22 22.92 -6.40
N GLY A 265 35.69 23.17 -7.63
CA GLY A 265 35.97 22.12 -8.62
C GLY A 265 37.06 21.15 -8.18
N ALA A 266 38.09 21.62 -7.48
CA ALA A 266 39.12 20.76 -6.88
C ALA A 266 38.55 19.86 -5.78
N GLY A 267 37.66 20.41 -4.94
CA GLY A 267 37.02 19.70 -3.84
C GLY A 267 36.06 18.60 -4.31
N ALA A 268 35.40 18.78 -5.46
CA ALA A 268 34.45 17.79 -6.00
C ALA A 268 35.08 16.41 -6.25
N LYS A 269 36.29 16.37 -6.84
CA LYS A 269 37.02 15.11 -7.05
C LYS A 269 37.39 14.44 -5.72
N VAL A 270 37.85 15.24 -4.75
CA VAL A 270 38.22 14.75 -3.41
C VAL A 270 36.99 14.19 -2.69
N ALA A 271 35.85 14.89 -2.74
CA ALA A 271 34.59 14.42 -2.17
C ALA A 271 34.14 13.09 -2.79
N GLY A 272 34.26 12.93 -4.11
CA GLY A 272 33.99 11.67 -4.80
C GLY A 272 34.90 10.52 -4.32
N ILE A 273 36.20 10.78 -4.15
CA ILE A 273 37.16 9.79 -3.62
C ILE A 273 36.83 9.42 -2.18
N LEU A 274 36.53 10.40 -1.32
CA LEU A 274 36.13 10.17 0.07
C LEU A 274 34.83 9.38 0.16
N GLY A 275 33.87 9.65 -0.71
CA GLY A 275 32.63 8.87 -0.82
C GLY A 275 32.90 7.40 -1.13
N MET A 276 33.78 7.11 -2.10
CA MET A 276 34.19 5.74 -2.41
C MET A 276 34.89 5.06 -1.23
N ALA A 277 35.79 5.78 -0.54
CA ALA A 277 36.47 5.26 0.65
C ALA A 277 35.49 4.97 1.79
N ALA A 278 34.46 5.80 2.00
CA ALA A 278 33.42 5.58 2.99
C ALA A 278 32.58 4.33 2.70
N VAL A 279 32.25 4.08 1.42
CA VAL A 279 31.57 2.84 1.00
C VAL A 279 32.43 1.61 1.28
N ALA A 280 33.72 1.67 0.95
CA ALA A 280 34.65 0.57 1.25
C ALA A 280 34.76 0.31 2.77
N ALA A 281 34.90 1.37 3.58
CA ALA A 281 34.93 1.26 5.03
C ALA A 281 33.64 0.67 5.60
N TYR A 282 32.47 1.09 5.08
CA TYR A 282 31.18 0.53 5.45
C TYR A 282 31.10 -0.98 5.19
N LEU A 283 31.58 -1.45 4.03
CA LEU A 283 31.58 -2.88 3.71
C LEU A 283 32.49 -3.68 4.66
N VAL A 284 33.66 -3.15 5.02
CA VAL A 284 34.55 -3.77 6.01
C VAL A 284 33.87 -3.86 7.39
N ILE A 285 33.24 -2.77 7.83
CA ILE A 285 32.48 -2.74 9.09
C ILE A 285 31.33 -3.74 9.05
N LEU A 286 30.60 -3.82 7.93
CA LEU A 286 29.49 -4.76 7.75
C LEU A 286 29.96 -6.22 7.88
N VAL A 287 31.10 -6.57 7.27
CA VAL A 287 31.72 -7.90 7.43
C VAL A 287 32.08 -8.16 8.89
N PHE A 288 32.73 -7.21 9.56
CA PHE A 288 33.10 -7.34 10.96
C PHE A 288 31.89 -7.54 11.87
N LEU A 289 30.84 -6.74 11.70
CA LEU A 289 29.58 -6.87 12.43
C LEU A 289 28.88 -8.20 12.13
N THR A 290 28.95 -8.69 10.90
CA THR A 290 28.41 -10.00 10.52
C THR A 290 29.10 -11.13 11.28
N ILE A 291 30.43 -11.08 11.39
CA ILE A 291 31.22 -12.10 12.12
C ILE A 291 30.92 -12.04 13.61
N GLY A 292 30.87 -10.84 14.20
CA GLY A 292 30.60 -10.62 15.62
C GLY A 292 29.14 -10.81 16.05
N ALA A 293 28.18 -10.75 15.12
CA ALA A 293 26.75 -10.83 15.46
C ALA A 293 26.42 -12.11 16.24
N GLY A 294 25.88 -11.93 17.46
CA GLY A 294 25.42 -13.02 18.33
C GLY A 294 26.50 -13.71 19.15
N LYS A 295 27.78 -13.32 19.04
CA LYS A 295 28.86 -13.88 19.87
C LYS A 295 29.00 -13.10 21.18
N VAL A 296 29.10 -13.80 22.29
CA VAL A 296 29.56 -13.26 23.58
C VAL A 296 31.02 -13.68 23.77
N LYS A 297 31.82 -12.88 24.50
CA LYS A 297 33.27 -13.09 24.62
C LYS A 297 33.66 -14.36 25.39
N GLU A 298 32.72 -14.96 26.11
CA GLU A 298 32.98 -16.00 27.11
C GLU A 298 32.65 -17.41 26.62
N ASP A 299 31.87 -17.54 25.54
CA ASP A 299 31.39 -18.81 24.99
C ASP A 299 31.12 -18.74 23.48
N GLU A 300 31.33 -19.85 22.76
CA GLU A 300 31.07 -19.93 21.31
C GLU A 300 29.57 -20.02 20.96
N GLU A 301 28.68 -19.90 21.96
CA GLU A 301 27.23 -19.97 21.75
C GLU A 301 26.67 -18.70 21.10
N VAL A 302 25.60 -18.89 20.31
CA VAL A 302 24.95 -17.81 19.58
C VAL A 302 23.76 -17.28 20.39
N TYR A 303 23.87 -16.05 20.87
CA TYR A 303 22.84 -15.39 21.66
C TYR A 303 21.84 -14.62 20.79
N LEU A 304 20.55 -14.87 21.03
CA LEU A 304 19.44 -14.20 20.37
C LEU A 304 18.93 -13.02 21.22
N MET A 305 18.69 -11.87 20.58
CA MET A 305 18.07 -10.71 21.21
C MET A 305 16.55 -10.90 21.34
N LYS A 306 15.88 -10.08 22.16
CA LYS A 306 14.40 -10.10 22.30
C LYS A 306 13.68 -10.02 20.95
N PHE A 307 14.15 -9.14 20.05
CA PHE A 307 13.59 -9.00 18.69
C PHE A 307 13.78 -10.26 17.84
N ASP A 308 14.83 -11.05 18.09
CA ASP A 308 15.12 -12.27 17.33
C ASP A 308 14.15 -13.43 17.67
N HIS A 309 13.37 -13.30 18.75
CA HIS A 309 12.36 -14.29 19.16
C HIS A 309 11.02 -14.10 18.42
N ILE A 310 10.77 -12.93 17.84
CA ILE A 310 9.61 -12.70 16.96
C ILE A 310 9.74 -13.61 15.73
N LYS A 311 8.62 -14.08 15.18
CA LYS A 311 8.64 -14.90 13.95
C LYS A 311 9.39 -14.17 12.82
N THR A 312 10.22 -14.89 12.07
CA THR A 312 11.19 -14.31 11.13
C THR A 312 10.56 -13.31 10.15
N GLU A 313 9.44 -13.67 9.54
CA GLU A 313 8.73 -12.86 8.54
C GLU A 313 8.06 -11.64 9.18
N LEU A 314 7.51 -11.77 10.39
CA LEU A 314 6.94 -10.63 11.12
C LEU A 314 8.02 -9.63 11.53
N ALA A 315 9.19 -10.11 11.95
CA ALA A 315 10.34 -9.27 12.25
C ALA A 315 10.79 -8.50 10.99
N ALA A 316 10.94 -9.18 9.85
CA ALA A 316 11.28 -8.54 8.58
C ALA A 316 10.22 -7.50 8.15
N ALA A 317 8.94 -7.85 8.23
CA ALA A 317 7.84 -6.94 7.92
C ALA A 317 7.85 -5.71 8.84
N SER A 318 8.13 -5.86 10.13
CA SER A 318 8.20 -4.73 11.07
C SER A 318 9.33 -3.75 10.74
N VAL A 319 10.50 -4.26 10.31
CA VAL A 319 11.63 -3.42 9.87
C VAL A 319 11.24 -2.62 8.63
N LEU A 320 10.63 -3.30 7.64
CA LEU A 320 10.17 -2.66 6.40
C LEU A 320 9.06 -1.62 6.64
N LEU A 321 8.10 -1.92 7.52
CA LEU A 321 7.01 -1.00 7.85
C LEU A 321 7.50 0.25 8.58
N LEU A 322 8.33 0.07 9.61
CA LEU A 322 8.93 1.21 10.34
C LEU A 322 9.79 2.06 9.40
N TRP A 323 10.58 1.41 8.54
CA TRP A 323 11.34 2.11 7.51
C TRP A 323 10.44 2.90 6.55
N ALA A 324 9.42 2.26 5.98
CA ALA A 324 8.54 2.85 4.98
C ALA A 324 7.77 4.07 5.52
N VAL A 325 7.34 4.05 6.78
CA VAL A 325 6.63 5.19 7.39
C VAL A 325 7.52 6.44 7.42
N VAL A 326 8.77 6.30 7.88
CA VAL A 326 9.70 7.43 7.95
C VAL A 326 10.16 7.85 6.56
N ALA A 327 10.42 6.91 5.65
CA ALA A 327 10.79 7.20 4.27
C ALA A 327 9.69 7.99 3.54
N LEU A 328 8.41 7.65 3.74
CA LEU A 328 7.30 8.40 3.16
C LEU A 328 7.22 9.86 3.67
N VAL A 329 7.54 10.07 4.95
CA VAL A 329 7.64 11.43 5.53
C VAL A 329 8.84 12.18 4.97
N GLY A 330 10.00 11.50 4.88
CA GLY A 330 11.24 12.03 4.31
C GLY A 330 11.06 12.50 2.87
N VAL A 331 10.50 11.65 2.00
CA VAL A 331 10.20 11.99 0.60
C VAL A 331 9.28 13.20 0.49
N LYS A 332 8.23 13.30 1.32
CA LYS A 332 7.34 14.48 1.31
C LYS A 332 8.03 15.75 1.79
N ALA A 333 8.83 15.67 2.85
CA ALA A 333 9.60 16.79 3.37
C ALA A 333 10.67 17.25 2.36
N GLY A 334 11.34 16.30 1.69
CA GLY A 334 12.29 16.53 0.61
C GLY A 334 11.63 17.16 -0.61
N ALA A 335 10.47 16.65 -1.04
CA ALA A 335 9.71 17.23 -2.16
C ALA A 335 9.26 18.67 -1.86
N PHE A 336 8.81 18.96 -0.63
CA PHE A 336 8.43 20.31 -0.22
C PHE A 336 9.61 21.28 -0.24
N THR A 337 10.77 20.88 0.27
CA THR A 337 11.99 21.70 0.24
C THR A 337 12.50 21.92 -1.19
N TRP A 338 12.42 20.90 -2.05
CA TRP A 338 12.82 20.99 -3.45
C TRP A 338 11.89 21.86 -4.30
N GLN A 339 10.58 21.76 -4.09
CA GLN A 339 9.58 22.55 -4.82
C GLN A 339 9.72 24.06 -4.52
N ASN A 340 10.01 24.40 -3.26
CA ASN A 340 10.29 25.79 -2.87
C ASN A 340 11.60 26.34 -3.44
N ALA A 341 12.57 25.48 -3.78
CA ALA A 341 13.81 25.87 -4.45
C ALA A 341 13.66 25.98 -5.99
N SER A 342 12.62 25.38 -6.58
CA SER A 342 12.41 25.34 -8.03
C SER A 342 11.63 26.53 -8.62
N GLY A 343 11.15 27.47 -7.79
CA GLY A 343 10.50 28.69 -8.26
C GLY A 343 11.53 29.70 -8.78
N GLU A 344 11.72 29.79 -10.10
CA GLU A 344 12.51 30.76 -10.90
C GLU A 344 13.94 31.13 -10.45
N THR A 345 14.43 30.60 -9.34
CA THR A 345 15.74 30.87 -8.72
C THR A 345 16.73 29.72 -8.98
N ILE A 346 16.55 29.03 -10.12
CA ILE A 346 17.40 27.91 -10.53
C ILE A 346 18.81 28.40 -10.93
N TYR A 347 18.96 29.70 -11.21
CA TYR A 347 20.21 30.30 -11.63
C TYR A 347 20.57 31.52 -10.77
N MET A 348 20.75 31.36 -9.46
CA MET A 348 21.69 32.18 -8.67
C MET A 348 21.72 31.79 -7.17
N GLU A 349 22.93 31.46 -6.70
CA GLU A 349 23.52 31.86 -5.41
C GLU A 349 23.01 31.45 -4.03
N ASN A 350 21.94 30.69 -3.81
CA ASN A 350 21.58 30.35 -2.42
C ASN A 350 21.90 28.91 -2.01
N VAL A 351 23.16 28.64 -1.65
CA VAL A 351 23.55 27.43 -0.89
C VAL A 351 22.67 27.28 0.37
N GLU A 352 22.23 28.39 0.97
CA GLU A 352 21.30 28.42 2.10
C GLU A 352 19.93 27.80 1.78
N SER A 353 19.44 27.92 0.54
CA SER A 353 18.16 27.34 0.12
C SER A 353 18.22 25.82 -0.03
N TYR A 354 19.40 25.25 -0.34
CA TYR A 354 19.58 23.81 -0.53
C TYR A 354 19.99 23.06 0.74
N LEU A 355 20.56 23.76 1.73
CA LEU A 355 21.05 23.17 2.97
C LEU A 355 19.97 22.37 3.73
N PRO A 356 18.71 22.84 3.88
CA PRO A 356 17.65 22.06 4.51
C PRO A 356 17.35 20.74 3.77
N GLY A 357 17.33 20.76 2.44
CA GLY A 357 17.08 19.56 1.62
C GLY A 357 18.19 18.52 1.78
N ILE A 358 19.45 18.97 1.80
CA ILE A 358 20.62 18.10 2.03
C ILE A 358 20.57 17.48 3.44
N VAL A 359 20.22 18.27 4.47
CA VAL A 359 20.11 17.79 5.85
C VAL A 359 19.01 16.73 5.96
N VAL A 360 17.81 17.00 5.43
CA VAL A 360 16.69 16.04 5.44
C VAL A 360 17.09 14.74 4.73
N GLY A 361 17.66 14.84 3.52
CA GLY A 361 18.10 13.66 2.77
C GLY A 361 19.20 12.87 3.49
N SER A 362 20.11 13.55 4.20
CA SER A 362 21.18 12.89 4.97
C SER A 362 20.63 12.14 6.19
N VAL A 363 19.68 12.72 6.91
CA VAL A 363 19.01 12.07 8.05
C VAL A 363 18.21 10.86 7.59
N GLU A 364 17.48 10.98 6.48
CA GLU A 364 16.73 9.87 5.90
C GLU A 364 17.62 8.71 5.44
N ALA A 365 18.76 9.03 4.80
CA ALA A 365 19.76 8.04 4.41
C ALA A 365 20.35 7.32 5.63
N LEU A 366 20.71 8.06 6.69
CA LEU A 366 21.22 7.47 7.94
C LEU A 366 20.19 6.54 8.59
N TYR A 367 18.94 6.98 8.67
CA TYR A 367 17.85 6.17 9.23
C TYR A 367 17.63 4.88 8.41
N THR A 368 17.63 5.00 7.08
CA THR A 368 17.52 3.85 6.17
C THR A 368 18.66 2.85 6.42
N CYS A 369 19.90 3.31 6.41
CA CYS A 369 21.07 2.47 6.70
C CYS A 369 20.97 1.79 8.07
N ALA A 370 20.54 2.51 9.11
CA ALA A 370 20.39 1.97 10.45
C ALA A 370 19.30 0.89 10.52
N MET A 371 18.14 1.10 9.90
CA MET A 371 17.04 0.14 9.89
C MET A 371 17.40 -1.16 9.15
N PHE A 372 18.01 -1.04 7.98
CA PHE A 372 18.43 -2.23 7.22
C PHE A 372 19.61 -2.94 7.88
N LEU A 373 20.55 -2.23 8.50
CA LEU A 373 21.61 -2.85 9.30
C LEU A 373 21.04 -3.60 10.50
N PHE A 374 20.06 -3.02 11.21
CA PHE A 374 19.38 -3.67 12.33
C PHE A 374 18.69 -4.98 11.89
N GLY A 375 17.91 -4.92 10.79
CA GLY A 375 17.26 -6.10 10.21
C GLY A 375 18.26 -7.16 9.73
N TYR A 376 19.32 -6.73 9.05
CA TYR A 376 20.40 -7.60 8.58
C TYR A 376 21.08 -8.33 9.74
N LEU A 377 21.47 -7.63 10.81
CA LEU A 377 22.11 -8.26 11.96
C LEU A 377 21.17 -9.21 12.71
N SER A 378 19.86 -8.92 12.77
CA SER A 378 18.87 -9.87 13.29
C SER A 378 18.82 -11.15 12.44
N LEU A 379 18.80 -11.01 11.11
CA LEU A 379 18.81 -12.14 10.20
C LEU A 379 20.08 -12.99 10.36
N VAL A 380 21.26 -12.36 10.44
CA VAL A 380 22.54 -13.06 10.65
C VAL A 380 22.51 -13.87 11.95
N ARG A 381 22.03 -13.30 13.07
CA ARG A 381 21.91 -14.03 14.35
C ARG A 381 20.97 -15.23 14.22
N ARG A 382 19.83 -15.07 13.54
CA ARG A 382 18.88 -16.17 13.29
C ARG A 382 19.46 -17.29 12.40
N ILE A 383 20.25 -16.93 11.39
CA ILE A 383 20.95 -17.88 10.51
C ILE A 383 21.94 -18.70 11.35
N LYS A 384 22.80 -18.02 12.11
CA LYS A 384 23.80 -18.68 12.98
C LYS A 384 23.16 -19.59 14.03
N ALA A 385 22.02 -19.19 14.61
CA ALA A 385 21.27 -20.00 15.56
C ALA A 385 20.41 -21.11 14.91
N GLY A 386 20.33 -21.18 13.57
CA GLY A 386 19.48 -22.14 12.86
C GLY A 386 17.97 -21.96 13.13
N THR A 387 17.54 -20.77 13.54
CA THR A 387 16.15 -20.49 13.93
C THR A 387 15.31 -19.89 12.81
N VAL A 388 15.90 -19.51 11.68
CA VAL A 388 15.20 -18.87 10.54
C VAL A 388 13.93 -19.63 10.15
N TRP A 389 14.07 -20.93 9.82
CA TRP A 389 12.94 -21.78 9.46
C TRP A 389 12.18 -22.32 10.68
N LYS A 390 12.89 -22.59 11.79
CA LYS A 390 12.24 -23.11 13.01
C LYS A 390 11.24 -22.12 13.59
N ASN A 391 11.52 -20.82 13.47
CA ASN A 391 10.69 -19.73 13.96
C ASN A 391 10.01 -18.96 12.82
N SER A 392 9.66 -19.65 11.73
CA SER A 392 8.98 -19.07 10.56
C SER A 392 7.46 -19.13 10.69
N VAL A 393 6.77 -18.06 10.26
CA VAL A 393 5.31 -18.03 10.04
C VAL A 393 4.93 -19.00 8.93
N LEU A 394 5.71 -19.06 7.84
CA LEU A 394 5.45 -19.99 6.74
C LEU A 394 5.50 -21.44 7.20
N ARG A 395 6.50 -21.82 8.00
CA ARG A 395 6.55 -23.17 8.59
C ARG A 395 5.31 -23.45 9.45
N TRP A 396 4.92 -22.50 10.30
CA TRP A 396 3.72 -22.63 11.13
C TRP A 396 2.46 -22.79 10.28
N LEU A 397 2.30 -22.00 9.22
CA LEU A 397 1.19 -22.07 8.27
C LEU A 397 1.14 -23.45 7.58
N LEU A 398 2.28 -23.97 7.12
CA LEU A 398 2.36 -25.28 6.47
C LEU A 398 1.94 -26.42 7.42
N ILE A 399 2.37 -26.36 8.69
CA ILE A 399 1.95 -27.31 9.73
C ILE A 399 0.45 -27.19 9.96
N PHE A 400 -0.07 -25.97 10.10
CA PHE A 400 -1.50 -25.71 10.29
C PHE A 400 -2.34 -26.27 9.14
N VAL A 401 -1.93 -26.00 7.89
CA VAL A 401 -2.59 -26.51 6.68
C VAL A 401 -2.53 -28.04 6.62
N LYS A 402 -1.37 -28.64 6.90
CA LYS A 402 -1.23 -30.11 6.97
C LYS A 402 -2.20 -30.71 7.98
N GLU A 403 -2.26 -30.18 9.19
CA GLU A 403 -3.19 -30.65 10.21
C GLU A 403 -4.66 -30.41 9.83
N MET A 404 -4.96 -29.32 9.12
CA MET A 404 -6.31 -29.04 8.61
C MET A 404 -6.73 -30.11 7.60
N PHE A 405 -5.87 -30.46 6.64
CA PHE A 405 -6.15 -31.52 5.67
C PHE A 405 -6.29 -32.90 6.32
N GLN A 406 -5.46 -33.22 7.32
CA GLN A 406 -5.58 -34.48 8.07
C GLN A 406 -6.93 -34.62 8.79
N ASN A 407 -7.52 -33.51 9.24
CA ASN A 407 -8.79 -33.48 9.96
C ASN A 407 -9.97 -33.04 9.08
N ILE A 408 -9.81 -32.98 7.76
CA ILE A 408 -10.78 -32.37 6.83
C ILE A 408 -12.18 -32.96 6.97
N ARG A 409 -12.30 -34.26 7.29
CA ARG A 409 -13.60 -34.95 7.48
C ARG A 409 -14.44 -34.32 8.59
N HIS A 410 -13.81 -33.85 9.67
CA HIS A 410 -14.49 -33.18 10.78
C HIS A 410 -14.68 -31.68 10.53
N LEU A 411 -13.85 -31.08 9.66
CA LEU A 411 -13.81 -29.64 9.43
C LEU A 411 -14.67 -29.18 8.24
N TRP A 412 -14.98 -30.06 7.28
CA TRP A 412 -15.57 -29.67 5.99
C TRP A 412 -16.85 -28.85 6.10
N LYS A 413 -17.77 -29.22 7.01
CA LYS A 413 -19.01 -28.46 7.23
C LYS A 413 -18.75 -27.05 7.75
N SER A 414 -17.82 -26.90 8.70
CA SER A 414 -17.42 -25.61 9.26
C SER A 414 -16.68 -24.75 8.23
N ILE A 415 -15.79 -25.35 7.44
CA ILE A 415 -15.06 -24.66 6.35
C ILE A 415 -16.05 -24.12 5.31
N MET A 416 -17.04 -24.93 4.89
CA MET A 416 -18.06 -24.50 3.95
C MET A 416 -18.87 -23.32 4.49
N GLY A 417 -19.32 -23.40 5.75
CA GLY A 417 -20.04 -22.31 6.41
C GLY A 417 -19.21 -21.03 6.50
N PHE A 418 -17.93 -21.14 6.87
CA PHE A 418 -17.02 -20.01 6.91
C PHE A 418 -16.75 -19.42 5.52
N ALA A 419 -16.63 -20.25 4.49
CA ALA A 419 -16.44 -19.78 3.11
C ALA A 419 -17.63 -18.96 2.61
N ILE A 420 -18.86 -19.41 2.90
CA ILE A 420 -20.09 -18.66 2.58
C ILE A 420 -20.13 -17.34 3.37
N PHE A 421 -19.84 -17.39 4.67
CA PHE A 421 -19.76 -16.19 5.52
C PHE A 421 -18.73 -15.20 4.99
N PHE A 422 -17.51 -15.65 4.71
CA PHE A 422 -16.42 -14.84 4.18
C PHE A 422 -16.79 -14.22 2.83
N MET A 423 -17.39 -15.00 1.93
CA MET A 423 -17.87 -14.51 0.64
C MET A 423 -18.93 -13.42 0.81
N ILE A 424 -19.96 -13.64 1.64
CA ILE A 424 -21.00 -12.64 1.89
C ILE A 424 -20.42 -11.39 2.56
N HIS A 425 -19.54 -11.56 3.55
CA HIS A 425 -18.91 -10.47 4.30
C HIS A 425 -18.03 -9.58 3.39
N TRP A 426 -17.27 -10.17 2.47
CA TRP A 426 -16.47 -9.41 1.52
C TRP A 426 -17.31 -8.82 0.39
N LEU A 427 -18.38 -9.48 -0.04
CA LEU A 427 -19.37 -8.88 -0.95
C LEU A 427 -20.02 -7.65 -0.32
N THR A 428 -20.45 -7.71 0.94
CA THR A 428 -21.03 -6.54 1.61
C THR A 428 -20.00 -5.42 1.80
N TYR A 429 -18.74 -5.74 2.10
CA TYR A 429 -17.66 -4.74 2.15
C TYR A 429 -17.45 -4.06 0.79
N VAL A 430 -17.37 -4.82 -0.30
CA VAL A 430 -17.14 -4.29 -1.65
C VAL A 430 -18.34 -3.50 -2.18
N PHE A 431 -19.55 -4.07 -2.10
CA PHE A 431 -20.76 -3.43 -2.63
C PHE A 431 -21.32 -2.33 -1.73
N GLY A 432 -21.17 -2.43 -0.41
CA GLY A 432 -21.56 -1.37 0.52
C GLY A 432 -20.65 -0.14 0.44
N SER A 433 -19.44 -0.31 -0.10
CA SER A 433 -18.49 0.79 -0.31
C SER A 433 -18.56 1.35 -1.74
N ALA A 434 -19.02 0.55 -2.72
CA ALA A 434 -19.23 0.96 -4.11
C ALA A 434 -20.34 2.03 -4.22
N GLY A 435 -19.94 3.30 -4.23
CA GLY A 435 -20.84 4.45 -4.30
C GLY A 435 -20.44 5.63 -3.42
N SER A 436 -19.51 5.43 -2.47
CA SER A 436 -18.99 6.50 -1.60
C SER A 436 -17.59 6.95 -2.02
N SER A 437 -17.31 8.25 -1.94
CA SER A 437 -15.95 8.83 -2.15
C SER A 437 -14.91 8.35 -1.10
N ILE A 438 -15.36 7.57 -0.11
CA ILE A 438 -14.58 7.00 1.00
C ILE A 438 -13.84 5.70 0.57
N TRP A 439 -14.09 5.18 -0.63
CA TRP A 439 -13.51 3.92 -1.12
C TRP A 439 -11.98 3.86 -1.05
N ILE A 440 -11.30 4.99 -1.27
CA ILE A 440 -9.84 5.06 -1.30
C ILE A 440 -9.26 5.18 0.12
N SER A 441 -9.98 5.80 1.06
CA SER A 441 -9.52 6.02 2.44
C SER A 441 -9.72 4.80 3.36
N ASN A 442 -10.54 3.81 2.97
CA ASN A 442 -10.89 2.66 3.81
C ASN A 442 -10.01 1.40 3.68
N ARG A 443 -8.86 1.49 2.98
CA ARG A 443 -7.95 0.33 2.81
C ARG A 443 -7.40 -0.23 4.12
N LEU A 444 -7.21 0.62 5.14
CA LEU A 444 -6.78 0.18 6.46
C LEU A 444 -7.85 -0.71 7.14
N TRP A 445 -9.12 -0.37 6.98
CA TRP A 445 -10.22 -1.17 7.51
C TRP A 445 -10.34 -2.53 6.82
N ALA A 446 -10.07 -2.63 5.52
CA ALA A 446 -9.99 -3.93 4.83
C ALA A 446 -8.92 -4.84 5.45
N VAL A 447 -7.75 -4.29 5.76
CA VAL A 447 -6.65 -5.06 6.37
C VAL A 447 -7.04 -5.54 7.77
N ILE A 448 -7.65 -4.68 8.59
CA ILE A 448 -8.13 -5.04 9.93
C ILE A 448 -9.19 -6.15 9.85
N LEU A 449 -10.17 -6.01 8.94
CA LEU A 449 -11.20 -7.02 8.71
C LEU A 449 -10.62 -8.37 8.29
N LEU A 450 -9.65 -8.37 7.36
CA LEU A 450 -8.96 -9.59 6.94
C LEU A 450 -8.24 -10.27 8.11
N ILE A 451 -7.57 -9.50 8.98
CA ILE A 451 -6.90 -10.05 10.17
C ILE A 451 -7.90 -10.73 11.10
N ILE A 452 -9.07 -10.10 11.31
CA ILE A 452 -10.15 -10.66 12.14
C ILE A 452 -10.69 -11.96 11.51
N ASP A 453 -10.94 -11.98 10.20
CA ASP A 453 -11.42 -13.18 9.50
C ASP A 453 -10.41 -14.34 9.61
N VAL A 454 -9.12 -14.06 9.44
CA VAL A 454 -8.05 -15.06 9.60
C VAL A 454 -8.00 -15.58 11.03
N ALA A 455 -8.10 -14.71 12.03
CA ALA A 455 -8.14 -15.12 13.44
C ALA A 455 -9.38 -15.99 13.74
N ALA A 456 -10.55 -15.59 13.24
CA ALA A 456 -11.80 -16.35 13.37
C ALA A 456 -11.69 -17.73 12.70
N PHE A 457 -11.06 -17.81 11.53
CA PHE A 457 -10.81 -19.07 10.83
C PHE A 457 -9.90 -20.01 11.64
N ILE A 458 -8.78 -19.49 12.16
CA ILE A 458 -7.86 -20.27 12.99
C ILE A 458 -8.57 -20.79 14.24
N TRP A 459 -9.32 -19.92 14.94
CA TRP A 459 -10.09 -20.29 16.13
C TRP A 459 -11.13 -21.36 15.81
N MET A 460 -11.88 -21.21 14.72
CA MET A 460 -12.86 -22.20 14.26
C MET A 460 -12.21 -23.57 14.00
N VAL A 461 -11.06 -23.61 13.33
CA VAL A 461 -10.33 -24.87 13.06
C VAL A 461 -9.88 -25.52 14.37
N GLN A 462 -9.33 -24.75 15.32
CA GLN A 462 -8.94 -25.27 16.63
C GLN A 462 -10.13 -25.83 17.42
N LYS A 463 -11.26 -25.11 17.41
CA LYS A 463 -12.51 -25.52 18.04
C LYS A 463 -13.00 -26.85 17.48
N ALA A 464 -13.14 -26.94 16.16
CA ALA A 464 -13.67 -28.15 15.52
C ALA A 464 -12.73 -29.36 15.65
N LYS A 465 -11.40 -29.17 15.62
CA LYS A 465 -10.43 -30.23 15.97
C LYS A 465 -10.59 -30.71 17.42
N GLY A 466 -10.76 -29.78 18.36
CA GLY A 466 -10.95 -30.11 19.78
C GLY A 466 -12.21 -30.92 20.02
N THR A 467 -13.35 -30.49 19.45
CA THR A 467 -14.61 -31.23 19.52
C THR A 467 -14.49 -32.61 18.89
N GLY A 468 -13.81 -32.74 17.75
CA GLY A 468 -13.57 -34.03 17.09
C GLY A 468 -12.79 -35.01 17.97
N LYS A 469 -11.69 -34.57 18.59
CA LYS A 469 -10.89 -35.40 19.51
C LYS A 469 -11.71 -35.90 20.70
N ILE A 470 -12.51 -35.04 21.31
CA ILE A 470 -13.36 -35.41 22.45
C ILE A 470 -14.41 -36.43 22.02
N LYS A 471 -15.07 -36.21 20.88
CA LYS A 471 -16.08 -37.14 20.35
C LYS A 471 -15.48 -38.53 20.13
N THR A 472 -14.31 -38.62 19.48
CA THR A 472 -13.63 -39.90 19.26
C THR A 472 -13.22 -40.57 20.57
N GLY A 473 -12.80 -39.79 21.57
CA GLY A 473 -12.48 -40.32 22.89
C GLY A 473 -13.68 -40.91 23.61
N ILE A 474 -14.81 -40.20 23.58
CA ILE A 474 -16.08 -40.70 24.14
C ILE A 474 -16.54 -41.97 23.41
N GLU A 475 -16.44 -42.01 22.08
CA GLU A 475 -16.79 -43.21 21.29
C GLU A 475 -15.93 -44.43 21.66
N LYS A 476 -14.63 -44.24 21.92
CA LYS A 476 -13.71 -45.31 22.35
C LYS A 476 -14.03 -45.83 23.76
N ILE A 477 -14.21 -44.92 24.72
CA ILE A 477 -14.58 -45.29 26.10
C ILE A 477 -15.94 -46.00 26.13
N ALA A 478 -16.92 -45.48 25.40
CA ALA A 478 -18.24 -46.12 25.25
C ALA A 478 -18.16 -47.48 24.55
N GLY A 479 -17.17 -47.67 23.67
CA GLY A 479 -16.86 -48.95 23.00
C GLY A 479 -16.15 -49.99 23.88
N GLY A 480 -15.84 -49.67 25.13
CA GLY A 480 -15.20 -50.57 26.10
C GLY A 480 -13.71 -50.36 26.30
N GLU A 481 -13.06 -49.44 25.56
CA GLU A 481 -11.67 -49.02 25.79
C GLU A 481 -11.60 -48.01 26.95
N VAL A 482 -11.88 -48.48 28.17
CA VAL A 482 -11.97 -47.63 29.38
C VAL A 482 -10.63 -47.04 29.82
N ASP A 483 -9.52 -47.60 29.34
CA ASP A 483 -8.14 -47.13 29.55
C ASP A 483 -7.73 -46.01 28.57
N TYR A 484 -8.56 -45.69 27.57
CA TYR A 484 -8.25 -44.67 26.57
C TYR A 484 -8.28 -43.25 27.17
N GLN A 485 -7.17 -42.53 27.01
CA GLN A 485 -7.00 -41.16 27.50
C GLN A 485 -7.03 -40.14 26.35
N ILE A 486 -7.92 -39.16 26.46
CA ILE A 486 -8.05 -38.09 25.46
C ILE A 486 -6.84 -37.15 25.58
N PRO A 487 -6.09 -36.91 24.48
CA PRO A 487 -4.92 -36.03 24.52
C PRO A 487 -5.33 -34.56 24.69
N VAL A 488 -4.92 -33.96 25.81
CA VAL A 488 -5.25 -32.58 26.19
C VAL A 488 -4.39 -31.51 25.49
N ASN A 489 -3.26 -31.92 24.90
CA ASN A 489 -2.32 -30.99 24.26
C ASN A 489 -2.93 -30.33 23.01
N GLY A 490 -2.86 -29.00 22.97
CA GLY A 490 -3.37 -28.19 21.85
C GLY A 490 -4.89 -28.01 21.83
N LEU A 491 -5.59 -28.34 22.93
CA LEU A 491 -7.02 -28.04 23.09
C LEU A 491 -7.22 -26.61 23.62
N LEU A 492 -8.31 -25.97 23.19
CA LEU A 492 -8.82 -24.75 23.83
C LEU A 492 -9.18 -25.04 25.28
N ALA A 493 -9.15 -24.03 26.15
CA ALA A 493 -9.41 -24.18 27.59
C ALA A 493 -10.73 -24.94 27.89
N GLU A 494 -11.81 -24.58 27.20
CA GLU A 494 -13.13 -25.24 27.33
C GLU A 494 -13.06 -26.75 26.97
N HIS A 495 -12.31 -27.11 25.93
CA HIS A 495 -12.19 -28.49 25.47
C HIS A 495 -11.23 -29.28 26.36
N LYS A 496 -10.18 -28.62 26.88
CA LYS A 496 -9.24 -29.22 27.81
C LYS A 496 -9.95 -29.65 29.09
N GLU A 497 -10.77 -28.78 29.67
CA GLU A 497 -11.54 -29.09 30.88
C GLU A 497 -12.49 -30.28 30.65
N ILE A 498 -13.18 -30.32 29.51
CA ILE A 498 -14.06 -31.44 29.16
C ILE A 498 -13.26 -32.73 29.00
N ALA A 499 -12.12 -32.69 28.29
CA ALA A 499 -11.26 -33.85 28.10
C ALA A 499 -10.73 -34.40 29.43
N GLU A 500 -10.28 -33.53 30.34
CA GLU A 500 -9.81 -33.92 31.69
C GLU A 500 -10.93 -34.56 32.51
N LYS A 501 -12.15 -33.99 32.48
CA LYS A 501 -13.30 -34.59 33.15
C LYS A 501 -13.65 -35.96 32.58
N VAL A 502 -13.66 -36.13 31.26
CA VAL A 502 -13.93 -37.42 30.61
C VAL A 502 -12.85 -38.45 30.98
N ASN A 503 -11.58 -38.06 30.97
CA ASN A 503 -10.47 -38.92 31.41
C ASN A 503 -10.64 -39.37 32.87
N SER A 504 -11.01 -38.45 33.77
CA SER A 504 -11.27 -38.79 35.18
C SER A 504 -12.44 -39.75 35.38
N ILE A 505 -13.46 -39.68 34.51
CA ILE A 505 -14.57 -40.64 34.49
C ILE A 505 -14.07 -42.02 34.06
N GLY A 506 -13.20 -42.09 33.05
CA GLY A 506 -12.55 -43.34 32.62
C GLY A 506 -11.78 -44.00 33.76
N GLU A 507 -10.93 -43.23 34.45
CA GLU A 507 -10.16 -43.72 35.61
C GLU A 507 -11.06 -44.19 36.76
N GLY A 508 -12.12 -43.42 37.07
CA GLY A 508 -13.10 -43.81 38.09
C GLY A 508 -13.84 -45.10 37.76
N LEU A 509 -14.17 -45.30 36.47
CA LEU A 509 -14.83 -46.51 35.98
C LEU A 509 -13.89 -47.72 36.06
N GLU A 510 -12.63 -47.57 35.64
CA GLU A 510 -11.62 -48.62 35.74
C GLU A 510 -11.39 -49.03 37.20
N ALA A 511 -11.25 -48.06 38.11
CA ALA A 511 -11.09 -48.33 39.54
C ALA A 511 -12.32 -49.04 40.13
N ALA A 512 -13.53 -48.66 39.73
CA ALA A 512 -14.76 -49.33 40.16
C ALA A 512 -14.85 -50.77 39.65
N LEU A 513 -14.46 -51.01 38.39
CA LEU A 513 -14.39 -52.35 37.80
C LEU A 513 -13.37 -53.23 38.53
N ALA A 514 -12.16 -52.72 38.74
CA ALA A 514 -11.10 -53.43 39.47
C ALA A 514 -11.52 -53.78 40.91
N LYS A 515 -12.20 -52.84 41.59
CA LYS A 515 -12.76 -53.07 42.93
C LYS A 515 -13.85 -54.14 42.93
N SER A 516 -14.75 -54.10 41.95
CA SER A 516 -15.82 -55.10 41.79
C SER A 516 -15.22 -56.50 41.54
N MET A 517 -14.29 -56.63 40.61
CA MET A 517 -13.59 -57.89 40.33
C MET A 517 -12.84 -58.42 41.56
N LYS A 518 -12.14 -57.54 42.29
CA LYS A 518 -11.46 -57.93 43.54
C LYS A 518 -12.47 -58.39 44.60
N SER A 519 -13.60 -57.71 44.73
CA SER A 519 -14.65 -58.09 45.68
C SER A 519 -15.25 -59.46 45.35
N GLU A 520 -15.50 -59.75 44.08
CA GLU A 520 -16.01 -61.07 43.65
C GLU A 520 -14.99 -62.17 43.94
N ARG A 521 -13.71 -61.96 43.62
CA ARG A 521 -12.64 -62.92 43.97
C ARG A 521 -12.55 -63.18 45.48
N LEU A 522 -12.59 -62.12 46.31
CA LEU A 522 -12.54 -62.28 47.77
C LEU A 522 -13.76 -63.03 48.33
N LYS A 523 -14.96 -62.83 47.78
CA LYS A 523 -16.14 -63.62 48.17
C LYS A 523 -15.93 -65.10 47.87
N THR A 524 -15.39 -65.42 46.70
CA THR A 524 -15.10 -66.80 46.30
C THR A 524 -14.05 -67.45 47.19
N ASP A 525 -12.96 -66.75 47.46
CA ASP A 525 -11.88 -67.25 48.32
C ASP A 525 -12.39 -67.49 49.75
N LEU A 526 -13.21 -66.57 50.28
CA LEU A 526 -13.83 -66.72 51.60
C LEU A 526 -14.73 -67.96 51.66
N ILE A 527 -15.62 -68.15 50.67
CA ILE A 527 -16.51 -69.32 50.62
C ILE A 527 -15.69 -70.61 50.55
N THR A 528 -14.63 -70.63 49.74
CA THR A 528 -13.77 -71.81 49.59
C THR A 528 -13.05 -72.16 50.89
N ASN A 529 -12.50 -71.16 51.58
CA ASN A 529 -11.79 -71.34 52.85
C ASN A 529 -12.74 -71.79 53.97
N VAL A 530 -13.89 -71.13 54.13
CA VAL A 530 -14.88 -71.48 55.15
C VAL A 530 -15.39 -72.90 54.95
N SER A 531 -15.67 -73.30 53.71
CA SER A 531 -16.13 -74.66 53.43
C SER A 531 -15.07 -75.74 53.71
N HIS A 532 -13.79 -75.45 53.48
CA HIS A 532 -12.69 -76.35 53.87
C HIS A 532 -12.65 -76.55 55.39
N ASP A 533 -12.80 -75.46 56.15
CA ASP A 533 -12.80 -75.49 57.61
C ASP A 533 -14.04 -76.18 58.20
N ILE A 534 -15.16 -76.22 57.47
CA ILE A 534 -16.36 -76.99 57.83
C ILE A 534 -16.21 -78.48 57.50
N LYS A 535 -15.55 -78.83 56.39
CA LYS A 535 -15.37 -80.23 55.95
C LYS A 535 -14.62 -81.07 56.98
N THR A 536 -13.61 -80.48 57.63
CA THR A 536 -12.77 -81.18 58.63
C THR A 536 -13.55 -81.64 59.87
N PRO A 537 -14.23 -80.77 60.65
CA PRO A 537 -15.04 -81.20 61.79
C PRO A 537 -16.25 -82.04 61.37
N LEU A 538 -16.83 -81.79 60.19
CA LEU A 538 -17.93 -82.59 59.68
C LEU A 538 -17.53 -84.05 59.40
N THR A 539 -16.33 -84.26 58.84
CA THR A 539 -15.77 -85.61 58.63
C THR A 539 -15.60 -86.32 59.98
N SER A 540 -15.14 -85.62 61.01
CA SER A 540 -15.08 -86.16 62.37
C SER A 540 -16.47 -86.55 62.91
N ILE A 541 -17.49 -85.71 62.72
CA ILE A 541 -18.87 -86.03 63.15
C ILE A 541 -19.40 -87.27 62.42
N ILE A 542 -19.19 -87.38 61.10
CA ILE A 542 -19.58 -88.56 60.32
C ILE A 542 -18.89 -89.81 60.86
N ASN A 543 -17.57 -89.76 61.10
CA ASN A 543 -16.81 -90.88 61.65
C ASN A 543 -17.30 -91.28 63.04
N TYR A 544 -17.57 -90.33 63.94
CA TYR A 544 -18.11 -90.66 65.27
C TYR A 544 -19.51 -91.26 65.21
N VAL A 545 -20.37 -90.79 64.30
CA VAL A 545 -21.68 -91.40 64.07
C VAL A 545 -21.52 -92.82 63.52
N GLU A 546 -20.57 -93.06 62.63
CA GLU A 546 -20.26 -94.40 62.09
C GLU A 546 -19.72 -95.35 63.16
N LEU A 547 -18.84 -94.88 64.05
CA LEU A 547 -18.38 -95.63 65.22
C LEU A 547 -19.53 -95.97 66.18
N LEU A 548 -20.42 -95.01 66.45
CA LEU A 548 -21.60 -95.23 67.31
C LEU A 548 -22.58 -96.26 66.72
N LYS A 549 -22.63 -96.42 65.39
CA LYS A 549 -23.41 -97.49 64.73
C LYS A 549 -22.81 -98.88 64.93
N GLN A 550 -21.52 -98.99 65.23
CA GLN A 550 -20.83 -100.26 65.44
C GLN A 550 -20.94 -100.79 66.89
N GLU A 551 -21.37 -99.95 67.82
CA GLU A 551 -21.61 -100.32 69.23
C GLU A 551 -22.96 -101.08 69.40
N ASP A 552 -23.02 -102.08 70.29
CA ASP A 552 -24.25 -102.86 70.59
C ASP A 552 -25.24 -102.06 71.47
N LEU A 553 -25.85 -101.03 70.88
CA LEU A 553 -26.80 -100.13 71.54
C LEU A 553 -28.23 -100.66 71.43
N LYS A 554 -28.80 -101.13 72.55
CA LYS A 554 -30.11 -101.82 72.60
C LYS A 554 -31.34 -100.90 72.75
N ASP A 555 -31.15 -99.59 72.94
CA ASP A 555 -32.26 -98.63 73.05
C ASP A 555 -32.71 -98.14 71.66
N PRO A 556 -33.95 -98.43 71.23
CA PRO A 556 -34.48 -98.02 69.92
C PRO A 556 -34.49 -96.50 69.69
N LYS A 557 -34.60 -95.69 70.75
CA LYS A 557 -34.55 -94.22 70.62
C LYS A 557 -33.14 -93.74 70.25
N ILE A 558 -32.11 -94.36 70.82
CA ILE A 558 -30.71 -94.01 70.54
C ILE A 558 -30.35 -94.37 69.10
N GLN A 559 -30.75 -95.56 68.62
CA GLN A 559 -30.55 -95.95 67.22
C GLN A 559 -31.20 -94.97 66.24
N ARG A 560 -32.43 -94.52 66.54
CA ARG A 560 -33.12 -93.51 65.72
C ARG A 560 -32.42 -92.15 65.73
N TYR A 561 -31.83 -91.74 66.85
CA TYR A 561 -31.03 -90.51 66.91
C TYR A 561 -29.75 -90.59 66.09
N ILE A 562 -29.06 -91.74 66.12
CA ILE A 562 -27.85 -91.98 65.32
C ILE A 562 -28.18 -91.94 63.82
N GLU A 563 -29.28 -92.58 63.39
CA GLU A 563 -29.76 -92.55 62.00
C GLU A 563 -30.08 -91.11 61.54
N VAL A 564 -30.72 -90.31 62.40
CA VAL A 564 -30.99 -88.90 62.11
C VAL A 564 -29.69 -88.09 62.03
N LEU A 565 -28.73 -88.31 62.94
CA LEU A 565 -27.43 -87.63 62.92
C LEU A 565 -26.61 -87.99 61.67
N GLU A 566 -26.64 -89.24 61.23
CA GLU A 566 -26.02 -89.70 59.99
C GLU A 566 -26.62 -88.98 58.78
N GLN A 567 -27.96 -89.01 58.66
CA GLN A 567 -28.67 -88.37 57.55
C GLN A 567 -28.40 -86.85 57.52
N LYS A 568 -28.36 -86.19 58.68
CA LYS A 568 -28.12 -84.74 58.77
C LYS A 568 -26.66 -84.39 58.47
N SER A 569 -25.69 -85.15 58.97
CA SER A 569 -24.26 -84.94 58.70
C SER A 569 -23.92 -85.17 57.22
N GLN A 570 -24.47 -86.24 56.62
CA GLN A 570 -24.27 -86.53 55.21
C GLN A 570 -24.92 -85.48 54.30
N ARG A 571 -26.13 -85.02 54.65
CA ARG A 571 -26.78 -83.90 53.93
C ARG A 571 -25.97 -82.61 54.02
N LEU A 572 -25.38 -82.31 55.18
CA LEU A 572 -24.54 -81.13 55.36
C LEU A 572 -23.26 -81.21 54.54
N LYS A 573 -22.70 -82.42 54.35
CA LYS A 573 -21.52 -82.65 53.51
C LYS A 573 -21.80 -82.29 52.06
N THR A 574 -22.87 -82.85 51.49
CA THR A 574 -23.30 -82.56 50.12
C THR A 574 -23.58 -81.07 49.94
N LEU A 575 -24.34 -80.44 50.84
CA LEU A 575 -24.63 -78.99 50.74
C LEU A 575 -23.37 -78.13 50.80
N THR A 576 -22.37 -78.52 51.60
CA THR A 576 -21.11 -77.77 51.71
C THR A 576 -20.29 -77.93 50.42
N GLU A 577 -20.24 -79.14 49.86
CA GLU A 577 -19.58 -79.44 48.59
C GLU A 577 -20.24 -78.66 47.42
N ASP A 578 -21.57 -78.68 47.34
CA ASP A 578 -22.35 -77.96 46.33
C ASP A 578 -22.12 -76.43 46.37
N VAL A 579 -22.04 -75.84 47.57
CA VAL A 579 -21.80 -74.39 47.74
C VAL A 579 -20.40 -73.99 47.26
N VAL A 580 -19.38 -74.83 47.50
CA VAL A 580 -18.02 -74.59 46.99
C VAL A 580 -18.01 -74.67 45.47
N GLU A 581 -18.63 -75.70 44.90
CA GLU A 581 -18.68 -75.90 43.46
C GLU A 581 -19.41 -74.75 42.76
N ALA A 582 -20.59 -74.36 43.25
CA ALA A 582 -21.35 -73.23 42.74
C ALA A 582 -20.55 -71.90 42.82
N SER A 583 -19.78 -71.69 43.90
CA SER A 583 -18.93 -70.51 44.07
C SER A 583 -17.76 -70.49 43.08
N LYS A 584 -17.13 -71.63 42.81
CA LYS A 584 -16.06 -71.78 41.79
C LYS A 584 -16.59 -71.53 40.38
N VAL A 585 -17.79 -72.03 40.07
CA VAL A 585 -18.46 -71.77 38.78
C VAL A 585 -18.78 -70.29 38.61
N SER A 586 -19.42 -69.65 39.60
CA SER A 586 -19.84 -68.25 39.50
C SER A 586 -18.68 -67.25 39.40
N SER A 587 -17.49 -67.64 39.85
CA SER A 587 -16.26 -66.82 39.83
C SER A 587 -15.36 -67.09 38.63
N GLY A 588 -15.72 -68.06 37.79
CA GLY A 588 -14.90 -68.51 36.66
C GLY A 588 -13.64 -69.28 37.06
N ASN A 589 -13.50 -69.69 38.33
CA ASN A 589 -12.35 -70.44 38.84
C ASN A 589 -12.62 -71.96 38.85
N ILE A 590 -13.16 -72.48 37.74
CA ILE A 590 -13.39 -73.90 37.51
C ILE A 590 -12.34 -74.45 36.54
N THR A 591 -11.74 -75.58 36.88
CA THR A 591 -10.84 -76.33 36.00
C THR A 591 -11.60 -77.50 35.42
N LEU A 592 -11.70 -77.55 34.09
CA LEU A 592 -12.39 -78.63 33.37
C LEU A 592 -11.33 -79.61 32.83
N GLU A 593 -11.41 -80.87 33.25
CA GLU A 593 -10.60 -81.94 32.71
C GLU A 593 -11.39 -82.70 31.63
N PHE A 594 -10.93 -82.62 30.39
CA PHE A 594 -11.57 -83.31 29.27
C PHE A 594 -10.93 -84.69 29.08
N MET A 595 -11.74 -85.75 29.15
CA MET A 595 -11.29 -87.13 28.89
C MET A 595 -12.32 -87.95 28.10
N ASN A 596 -11.85 -88.97 27.39
CA ASN A 596 -12.73 -89.92 26.69
C ASN A 596 -13.39 -90.87 27.69
N LEU A 597 -14.73 -90.94 27.67
CA LEU A 597 -15.52 -91.77 28.58
C LEU A 597 -16.27 -92.86 27.81
N ASN A 598 -16.26 -94.09 28.34
CA ASN A 598 -17.12 -95.17 27.84
C ASN A 598 -18.50 -95.07 28.51
N LEU A 599 -19.49 -94.63 27.74
CA LEU A 599 -20.84 -94.38 28.24
C LEU A 599 -21.52 -95.65 28.80
N VAL A 600 -21.16 -96.84 28.27
CA VAL A 600 -21.76 -98.11 28.70
C VAL A 600 -21.30 -98.48 30.11
N GLU A 601 -20.01 -98.31 30.42
CA GLU A 601 -19.47 -98.55 31.77
C GLU A 601 -20.03 -97.56 32.79
N MET A 602 -20.22 -96.29 32.39
CA MET A 602 -20.70 -95.24 33.30
C MET A 602 -22.14 -95.49 33.77
N ILE A 603 -23.03 -95.92 32.86
CA ILE A 603 -24.44 -96.22 33.20
C ILE A 603 -24.56 -97.47 34.09
N GLN A 604 -23.62 -98.42 34.01
CA GLN A 604 -23.64 -99.63 34.85
C GLN A 604 -23.10 -99.43 36.27
N GLN A 605 -22.38 -98.33 36.53
CA GLN A 605 -21.82 -97.99 37.85
C GLN A 605 -22.73 -97.12 38.72
N THR A 606 -23.84 -96.61 38.18
CA THR A 606 -24.81 -95.78 38.92
C THR A 606 -25.96 -96.64 39.42
#